data_AF-D0QMR6-F1
#
_entry.id   AF-D0QMR6-F1
#
_cell.length_a   1.000
_cell.length_b   1.000
_cell.length_c   1.000
_cell.angle_alpha   90.00
_cell.angle_beta   90.00
_cell.angle_gamma   90.00
#
_symmetry.space_group_name_H-M   'P 1'
#
loop_
_entity.id
_entity.type
_entity.pdbx_description
1 polymer ?
#
loop_
_entity_poly.entity_id
_entity_poly.type
_entity_poly.pdbx_seq_one_letter_code
_entity_poly.pdbx_strand_id
1 'polypeptide(L)'
;TYNIIIALQAKARNYDNVVKLYRDMQIAGFRPDKITYSIVMEVLGHCGHLDEAEAVFLEMRRDWAPDEPVYGLLVDLWGKAGNVDKALGWYHAMLQDGLQPNVPTCNSLLSAFLKLNRFQDAYSVLQNMLAQGLVPSLQTYTLLLSCCTDAHASMGLCCQLMAITGHPAHMFLLYLPDAEPGGENVRDHARYFLDMMHSEDRESKRGIMDAVIDFLHKSGLKEEAGFIWEVAAQKNVYPDSVREKSSSYWLINLHLMSEGTAVTALSRTLAWFHRQMLLMGSCPERIDIVTGWGRRSRVTGSSLVRQSIEKLLHLFQFPLFAARGNTGCFVGCGEPLSQWLHNPYVERMHLL
;
A
#
# COMPACT_ATOMS: atom_id res chain seq x y z
N THR A 1 36.56 -5.73 -0.56
CA THR A 1 36.00 -6.34 0.67
C THR A 1 34.93 -5.46 1.31
N TYR A 2 35.21 -4.20 1.64
CA TYR A 2 34.22 -3.28 2.24
C TYR A 2 32.90 -3.21 1.46
N ASN A 3 32.91 -2.93 0.15
CA ASN A 3 31.69 -2.79 -0.67
C ASN A 3 30.76 -4.01 -0.57
N ILE A 4 31.32 -5.23 -0.57
CA ILE A 4 30.55 -6.48 -0.44
C ILE A 4 29.96 -6.60 0.96
N ILE A 5 30.74 -6.33 2.01
CA ILE A 5 30.25 -6.41 3.40
C ILE A 5 29.17 -5.36 3.64
N ILE A 6 29.36 -4.12 3.16
CA ILE A 6 28.37 -3.05 3.23
C ILE A 6 27.06 -3.50 2.56
N ALA A 7 27.13 -4.03 1.32
CA ALA A 7 25.94 -4.52 0.63
C ALA A 7 25.24 -5.67 1.36
N LEU A 8 26.00 -6.60 1.97
CA LEU A 8 25.44 -7.70 2.76
C LEU A 8 24.78 -7.20 4.05
N GLN A 9 25.42 -6.26 4.77
CA GLN A 9 24.87 -5.69 6.01
C GLN A 9 23.62 -4.85 5.73
N ALA A 10 23.59 -4.11 4.61
CA ALA A 10 22.41 -3.39 4.16
C ALA A 10 21.24 -4.34 3.88
N LYS A 11 21.48 -5.44 3.15
CA LYS A 11 20.47 -6.49 2.91
C LYS A 11 19.99 -7.16 4.20
N ALA A 12 20.88 -7.33 5.19
CA ALA A 12 20.54 -7.83 6.51
C ALA A 12 19.83 -6.79 7.41
N ARG A 13 19.60 -5.57 6.92
CA ARG A 13 19.03 -4.43 7.66
C ARG A 13 19.84 -4.01 8.89
N ASN A 14 21.14 -4.28 8.89
CA ASN A 14 22.06 -3.87 9.93
C ASN A 14 22.62 -2.47 9.61
N TYR A 15 21.75 -1.46 9.64
CA TYR A 15 22.06 -0.10 9.18
C TYR A 15 23.19 0.56 9.96
N ASP A 16 23.26 0.37 11.28
CA ASP A 16 24.35 0.89 12.11
C ASP A 16 25.72 0.37 11.66
N ASN A 17 25.79 -0.91 11.29
CA ASN A 17 27.03 -1.51 10.78
C ASN A 17 27.40 -0.98 9.41
N VAL A 18 26.43 -0.66 8.55
CA VAL A 18 26.71 -0.06 7.24
C VAL A 18 27.38 1.29 7.41
N VAL A 19 26.82 2.16 8.25
CA VAL A 19 27.37 3.50 8.52
C VAL A 19 28.77 3.39 9.15
N LYS A 20 28.96 2.45 10.08
CA LYS A 20 30.28 2.19 10.68
C LYS A 20 31.30 1.73 9.63
N LEU A 21 30.96 0.73 8.83
CA LEU A 21 31.86 0.18 7.80
C LEU A 21 32.21 1.21 6.73
N TYR A 22 31.28 2.10 6.39
CA TYR A 22 31.54 3.22 5.49
C TYR A 22 32.59 4.18 6.06
N ARG A 23 32.47 4.56 7.34
CA ARG A 23 33.48 5.39 8.02
C ARG A 23 34.82 4.68 8.13
N ASP A 24 34.83 3.39 8.51
CA ASP A 24 36.04 2.58 8.60
C ASP A 24 36.75 2.48 7.24
N MET A 25 36.00 2.35 6.15
CA MET A 25 36.50 2.35 4.77
C MET A 25 37.21 3.66 4.43
N GLN A 26 36.60 4.80 4.76
CA GLN A 26 37.17 6.13 4.53
C GLN A 26 38.43 6.37 5.38
N ILE A 27 38.42 5.99 6.65
CA ILE A 27 39.58 6.12 7.57
C ILE A 27 40.75 5.27 7.07
N ALA A 28 40.48 4.08 6.55
CA ALA A 28 41.48 3.21 5.94
C ALA A 28 41.98 3.71 4.57
N GLY A 29 41.46 4.83 4.06
CA GLY A 29 41.88 5.45 2.80
C GLY A 29 41.31 4.79 1.55
N PHE A 30 40.31 3.91 1.68
CA PHE A 30 39.65 3.29 0.54
C PHE A 30 38.53 4.20 0.01
N ARG A 31 38.46 4.35 -1.32
CA ARG A 31 37.42 5.14 -1.99
C ARG A 31 36.17 4.31 -2.24
N PRO A 32 34.98 4.77 -1.84
CA PRO A 32 33.72 4.12 -2.18
C PRO A 32 33.52 4.08 -3.70
N ASP A 33 32.89 3.00 -4.18
CA ASP A 33 32.39 2.97 -5.56
C ASP A 33 30.95 3.52 -5.60
N LYS A 34 30.45 3.72 -6.81
CA LYS A 34 29.09 4.20 -7.07
C LYS A 34 28.02 3.40 -6.31
N ILE A 35 28.16 2.08 -6.25
CA ILE A 35 27.17 1.20 -5.58
C ILE A 35 27.22 1.42 -4.06
N THR A 36 28.40 1.52 -3.47
CA THR A 36 28.57 1.81 -2.04
C THR A 36 27.94 3.16 -1.68
N TYR A 37 28.14 4.21 -2.49
CA TYR A 37 27.49 5.50 -2.28
C TYR A 37 25.96 5.37 -2.26
N SER A 38 25.37 4.73 -3.27
CA SER A 38 23.92 4.52 -3.34
C SER A 38 23.37 3.76 -2.12
N ILE A 39 24.05 2.68 -1.71
CA ILE A 39 23.62 1.87 -0.54
C ILE A 39 23.68 2.69 0.75
N VAL A 40 24.75 3.46 0.95
CA VAL A 40 24.91 4.27 2.16
C VAL A 40 23.86 5.38 2.21
N MET A 41 23.58 6.04 1.08
CA MET A 41 22.51 7.04 0.98
C MET A 41 21.14 6.43 1.30
N GLU A 42 20.83 5.25 0.76
CA GLU A 42 19.57 4.55 1.05
C GLU A 42 19.44 4.20 2.54
N VAL A 43 20.50 3.68 3.14
CA VAL A 43 20.54 3.34 4.57
C VAL A 43 20.37 4.57 5.46
N LEU A 44 21.08 5.66 5.17
CA LEU A 44 20.92 6.93 5.90
C LEU A 44 19.49 7.46 5.77
N GLY A 45 18.90 7.34 4.57
CA GLY A 45 17.50 7.63 4.31
C GLY A 45 16.54 6.83 5.19
N HIS A 46 16.73 5.51 5.28
CA HIS A 46 15.94 4.64 6.16
C HIS A 46 16.11 4.95 7.65
N CYS A 47 17.25 5.51 8.05
CA CYS A 47 17.50 5.98 9.42
C CYS A 47 16.96 7.40 9.68
N GLY A 48 16.45 8.10 8.66
CA GLY A 48 15.98 9.48 8.76
C GLY A 48 17.10 10.54 8.74
N HIS A 49 18.34 10.13 8.46
CA HIS A 49 19.51 11.02 8.38
C HIS A 49 19.64 11.63 6.98
N LEU A 50 18.62 12.38 6.55
CA LEU A 50 18.51 12.89 5.18
C LEU A 50 19.61 13.90 4.83
N ASP A 51 19.98 14.77 5.75
CA ASP A 51 21.06 15.74 5.52
C ASP A 51 22.42 15.02 5.39
N GLU A 52 22.63 13.90 6.09
CA GLU A 52 23.83 13.06 5.90
C GLU A 52 23.79 12.38 4.53
N ALA A 53 22.63 11.94 4.05
CA ALA A 53 22.50 11.39 2.70
C ALA A 53 22.83 12.42 1.61
N GLU A 54 22.43 13.69 1.79
CA GLU A 54 22.84 14.80 0.91
C GLU A 54 24.36 15.04 0.97
N ALA A 55 24.98 14.96 2.14
CA ALA A 55 26.42 15.09 2.29
C ALA A 55 27.17 13.97 1.55
N VAL A 56 26.67 12.73 1.63
CA VAL A 56 27.22 11.58 0.90
C VAL A 56 27.05 11.76 -0.63
N PHE A 57 25.96 12.35 -1.10
CA PHE A 57 25.80 12.71 -2.51
C PHE A 57 26.87 13.72 -2.97
N LEU A 58 27.12 14.77 -2.16
CA LEU A 58 28.15 15.76 -2.49
C LEU A 58 29.55 15.15 -2.50
N GLU A 59 29.82 14.20 -1.60
CA GLU A 59 31.05 13.40 -1.63
C GLU A 59 31.15 12.57 -2.91
N MET A 60 30.08 11.84 -3.26
CA MET A 60 30.00 11.07 -4.49
C MET A 60 30.30 11.94 -5.70
N ARG A 61 29.73 13.16 -5.79
CA ARG A 61 29.93 14.07 -6.92
C ARG A 61 31.39 14.52 -7.12
N ARG A 62 32.23 14.42 -6.09
CA ARG A 62 33.68 14.70 -6.20
C ARG A 62 34.44 13.54 -6.83
N ASP A 63 33.95 12.32 -6.64
CA ASP A 63 34.63 11.09 -7.01
C ASP A 63 34.01 10.43 -8.27
N TRP A 64 32.73 10.68 -8.53
CA TRP A 64 31.91 10.06 -9.57
C TRP A 64 30.87 11.04 -10.12
N ALA A 65 30.46 10.85 -11.37
CA ALA A 65 29.30 11.53 -11.93
C ALA A 65 28.01 10.84 -11.42
N PRO A 66 27.14 11.54 -10.67
CA PRO A 66 25.84 10.99 -10.27
C PRO A 66 24.96 10.78 -11.49
N ASP A 67 24.18 9.71 -11.48
CA ASP A 67 23.22 9.37 -12.52
C ASP A 67 21.78 9.47 -12.02
N GLU A 68 20.84 9.25 -12.92
CA GLU A 68 19.40 9.36 -12.70
C GLU A 68 18.93 8.65 -11.41
N PRO A 69 19.27 7.37 -11.13
CA PRO A 69 18.86 6.70 -9.91
C PRO A 69 19.31 7.36 -8.60
N VAL A 70 20.48 8.01 -8.58
CA VAL A 70 21.01 8.65 -7.38
C VAL A 70 20.23 9.93 -7.07
N TYR A 71 19.89 10.71 -8.10
CA TYR A 71 18.99 11.85 -7.96
C TYR A 71 17.58 11.41 -7.57
N GLY A 72 17.06 10.38 -8.23
CA GLY A 72 15.75 9.80 -7.92
C GLY A 72 15.63 9.33 -6.47
N LEU A 73 16.71 8.77 -5.90
CA LEU A 73 16.76 8.41 -4.48
C LEU A 73 16.58 9.63 -3.57
N LEU A 74 17.25 10.75 -3.82
CA LEU A 74 17.09 11.96 -2.99
C LEU A 74 15.69 12.56 -3.11
N VAL A 75 15.12 12.57 -4.32
CA VAL A 75 13.72 12.97 -4.54
C VAL A 75 12.77 12.10 -3.73
N ASP A 76 12.97 10.78 -3.76
CA ASP A 76 12.17 9.81 -3.01
C ASP A 76 12.29 9.98 -1.49
N LEU A 77 13.51 10.14 -0.98
CA LEU A 77 13.77 10.29 0.44
C LEU A 77 13.11 11.57 1.01
N TRP A 78 13.29 12.72 0.35
CA TRP A 78 12.66 13.96 0.79
C TRP A 78 11.15 13.97 0.60
N GLY A 79 10.65 13.37 -0.49
CA GLY A 79 9.22 13.21 -0.74
C GLY A 79 8.54 12.36 0.34
N LYS A 80 9.15 11.24 0.73
CA LYS A 80 8.67 10.39 1.83
C LYS A 80 8.73 11.08 3.20
N ALA A 81 9.71 11.95 3.41
CA ALA A 81 9.81 12.77 4.61
C ALA A 81 8.82 13.95 4.67
N GLY A 82 8.06 14.17 3.59
CA GLY A 82 7.07 15.25 3.50
C GLY A 82 7.67 16.63 3.16
N ASN A 83 8.98 16.72 2.91
CA ASN A 83 9.62 17.97 2.49
C ASN A 83 9.60 18.07 0.96
N VAL A 84 8.44 18.47 0.44
CA VAL A 84 8.20 18.60 -1.01
C VAL A 84 9.14 19.59 -1.68
N ASP A 85 9.50 20.68 -0.99
CA ASP A 85 10.34 21.73 -1.60
C ASP A 85 11.78 21.24 -1.82
N LYS A 86 12.34 20.48 -0.87
CA LYS A 86 13.64 19.80 -1.09
C LYS A 86 13.55 18.73 -2.18
N ALA A 87 12.48 17.92 -2.19
CA ALA A 87 12.29 16.91 -3.24
C ALA A 87 12.23 17.55 -4.64
N LEU A 88 11.48 18.66 -4.78
CA LEU A 88 11.45 19.47 -5.98
C LEU A 88 12.83 20.06 -6.34
N GLY A 89 13.57 20.54 -5.36
CA GLY A 89 14.94 21.05 -5.56
C GLY A 89 15.84 19.99 -6.20
N TRP A 90 15.82 18.76 -5.68
CA TRP A 90 16.59 17.64 -6.23
C TRP A 90 16.13 17.23 -7.63
N TYR A 91 14.82 17.27 -7.89
CA TYR A 91 14.29 17.02 -9.23
C TYR A 91 14.77 18.06 -10.24
N HIS A 92 14.75 19.34 -9.90
CA HIS A 92 15.28 20.39 -10.77
C HIS A 92 16.80 20.29 -10.94
N ALA A 93 17.54 19.93 -9.90
CA ALA A 93 18.99 19.70 -9.99
C ALA A 93 19.33 18.57 -10.97
N MET A 94 18.56 17.47 -10.96
CA MET A 94 18.69 16.40 -11.94
C MET A 94 18.48 16.90 -13.38
N LEU A 95 17.43 17.70 -13.61
CA LEU A 95 17.18 18.29 -14.93
C LEU A 95 18.28 19.26 -15.37
N GLN A 96 18.83 20.06 -14.44
CA GLN A 96 19.93 20.98 -14.71
C GLN A 96 21.22 20.26 -15.10
N ASP A 97 21.45 19.08 -14.54
CA ASP A 97 22.55 18.19 -14.93
C ASP A 97 22.27 17.42 -16.24
N GLY A 98 21.17 17.72 -16.92
CA GLY A 98 20.80 17.13 -18.21
C GLY A 98 20.27 15.70 -18.11
N LEU A 99 19.92 15.23 -16.92
CA LEU A 99 19.36 13.91 -16.69
C LEU A 99 17.82 13.96 -16.81
N GLN A 100 17.24 12.91 -17.37
CA GLN A 100 15.79 12.77 -17.46
C GLN A 100 15.25 11.98 -16.28
N PRO A 101 14.11 12.37 -15.69
CA PRO A 101 13.45 11.59 -14.66
C PRO A 101 12.98 10.25 -15.21
N ASN A 102 12.91 9.25 -14.34
CA ASN A 102 12.19 8.01 -14.60
C ASN A 102 10.82 8.00 -13.89
N VAL A 103 10.02 6.97 -14.16
CA VAL A 103 8.68 6.80 -13.57
C VAL A 103 8.71 6.79 -12.03
N PRO A 104 9.60 6.05 -11.34
CA PRO A 104 9.73 6.13 -9.88
C PRO A 104 9.95 7.55 -9.34
N THR A 105 10.85 8.32 -9.96
CA THR A 105 11.17 9.69 -9.53
C THR A 105 9.95 10.61 -9.64
N CYS A 106 9.21 10.52 -10.75
CA CYS A 106 7.94 11.23 -10.94
C CYS A 106 6.88 10.78 -9.91
N ASN A 107 6.77 9.48 -9.63
CA ASN A 107 5.83 8.94 -8.65
C ASN A 107 6.11 9.43 -7.22
N SER A 108 7.39 9.56 -6.84
CA SER A 108 7.77 10.09 -5.53
C SER A 108 7.36 11.56 -5.36
N LEU A 109 7.59 12.40 -6.37
CA LEU A 109 7.09 13.79 -6.37
C LEU A 109 5.56 13.86 -6.36
N LEU A 110 4.92 13.07 -7.22
CA LEU A 110 3.46 12.99 -7.31
C LEU A 110 2.85 12.65 -5.95
N SER A 111 3.37 11.61 -5.29
CA SER A 111 2.93 11.20 -3.94
C SER A 111 3.06 12.34 -2.94
N ALA A 112 4.19 13.06 -2.97
CA ALA A 112 4.47 14.13 -2.04
C ALA A 112 3.53 15.34 -2.26
N PHE A 113 3.24 15.71 -3.52
CA PHE A 113 2.27 16.77 -3.85
C PHE A 113 0.84 16.40 -3.46
N LEU A 114 0.41 15.17 -3.75
CA LEU A 114 -0.94 14.71 -3.42
C LEU A 114 -1.18 14.74 -1.91
N LYS A 115 -0.20 14.32 -1.10
CA LYS A 115 -0.27 14.37 0.38
C LYS A 115 -0.39 15.80 0.94
N LEU A 116 0.15 16.80 0.24
CA LEU A 116 0.05 18.21 0.63
C LEU A 116 -1.13 18.93 -0.05
N ASN A 117 -2.02 18.22 -0.75
CA ASN A 117 -3.11 18.80 -1.54
C ASN A 117 -2.63 19.83 -2.60
N ARG A 118 -1.38 19.73 -3.07
CA ARG A 118 -0.81 20.59 -4.11
C ARG A 118 -1.14 20.04 -5.50
N PHE A 119 -2.43 19.98 -5.82
CA PHE A 119 -2.91 19.26 -6.99
C PHE A 119 -2.46 19.84 -8.34
N GLN A 120 -2.27 21.16 -8.43
CA GLN A 120 -1.76 21.78 -9.66
C GLN A 120 -0.33 21.34 -9.97
N ASP A 121 0.48 21.12 -8.94
CA ASP A 121 1.85 20.63 -9.09
C ASP A 121 1.86 19.12 -9.40
N ALA A 122 0.95 18.35 -8.79
CA ALA A 122 0.73 16.95 -9.19
C ALA A 122 0.35 16.81 -10.67
N TYR A 123 -0.52 17.71 -11.16
CA TYR A 123 -0.91 17.78 -12.57
C TYR A 123 0.26 18.09 -13.49
N SER A 124 1.10 19.08 -13.13
CA SER A 124 2.25 19.44 -13.95
C SER A 124 3.30 18.32 -14.03
N VAL A 125 3.53 17.59 -12.93
CA VAL A 125 4.41 16.39 -12.93
C VAL A 125 3.90 15.34 -13.91
N LEU A 126 2.59 15.05 -13.91
CA LEU A 126 2.00 14.06 -14.80
C LEU A 126 2.03 14.49 -16.28
N GLN A 127 1.77 15.77 -16.56
CA GLN A 127 1.91 16.29 -17.92
C GLN A 127 3.36 16.22 -18.40
N ASN A 128 4.32 16.59 -17.57
CA ASN A 128 5.75 16.52 -17.90
C ASN A 128 6.19 15.08 -18.14
N MET A 129 5.70 14.15 -17.31
CA MET A 129 5.94 12.71 -17.47
C MET A 129 5.50 12.23 -18.87
N LEU A 130 4.27 12.55 -19.27
CA LEU A 130 3.74 12.18 -20.58
C LEU A 130 4.46 12.89 -21.74
N ALA A 131 4.78 14.18 -21.57
CA ALA A 131 5.50 14.97 -22.58
C ALA A 131 6.92 14.41 -22.83
N GLN A 132 7.52 13.77 -21.84
CA GLN A 132 8.82 13.09 -21.95
C GLN A 132 8.69 11.64 -22.46
N GLY A 133 7.48 11.18 -22.80
CA GLY A 133 7.22 9.82 -23.28
C GLY A 133 7.28 8.76 -22.17
N LEU A 134 7.28 9.16 -20.90
CA LEU A 134 7.19 8.22 -19.78
C LEU A 134 5.75 7.73 -19.64
N VAL A 135 5.58 6.42 -19.49
CA VAL A 135 4.28 5.78 -19.31
C VAL A 135 3.96 5.67 -17.81
N PRO A 136 2.87 6.28 -17.32
CA PRO A 136 2.39 6.10 -15.96
C PRO A 136 2.26 4.62 -15.57
N SER A 137 2.86 4.24 -14.43
CA SER A 137 2.83 2.86 -13.94
C SER A 137 1.62 2.60 -13.06
N LEU A 138 1.35 1.33 -12.74
CA LEU A 138 0.27 0.95 -11.82
C LEU A 138 0.35 1.70 -10.48
N GLN A 139 1.57 1.96 -9.99
CA GLN A 139 1.83 2.76 -8.81
C GLN A 139 1.36 4.22 -8.96
N THR A 140 1.53 4.83 -10.13
CA THR A 140 1.05 6.19 -10.42
C THR A 140 -0.47 6.27 -10.22
N TYR A 141 -1.20 5.26 -10.69
CA TYR A 141 -2.67 5.19 -10.54
C TYR A 141 -3.11 4.94 -9.11
N THR A 142 -2.43 4.03 -8.41
CA THR A 142 -2.68 3.80 -6.98
C THR A 142 -2.57 5.10 -6.19
N LEU A 143 -1.54 5.92 -6.45
CA LEU A 143 -1.38 7.23 -5.81
C LEU A 143 -2.54 8.19 -6.09
N LEU A 144 -2.99 8.27 -7.35
CA LEU A 144 -4.11 9.13 -7.74
C LEU A 144 -5.42 8.69 -7.07
N LEU A 145 -5.70 7.39 -7.04
CA LEU A 145 -6.91 6.83 -6.42
C LEU A 145 -6.92 6.99 -4.91
N SER A 146 -5.82 6.68 -4.23
CA SER A 146 -5.71 6.90 -2.79
C SER A 146 -5.89 8.37 -2.41
N CYS A 147 -5.53 9.32 -3.27
CA CYS A 147 -5.79 10.72 -3.02
C CYS A 147 -7.29 11.11 -3.18
N CYS A 148 -8.02 10.45 -4.09
CA CYS A 148 -9.47 10.66 -4.23
C CYS A 148 -10.23 10.30 -2.95
N THR A 149 -9.73 9.31 -2.20
CA THR A 149 -10.42 8.77 -1.04
C THR A 149 -10.23 9.57 0.24
N ASP A 150 -9.15 10.34 0.33
CA ASP A 150 -8.84 11.14 1.52
C ASP A 150 -9.38 12.58 1.44
N ALA A 151 -9.71 13.07 0.24
CA ALA A 151 -10.23 14.41 0.03
C ALA A 151 -11.52 14.38 -0.83
N HIS A 152 -12.68 14.38 -0.15
CA HIS A 152 -14.01 14.45 -0.78
C HIS A 152 -14.19 15.64 -1.76
N ALA A 153 -13.29 16.63 -1.75
CA ALA A 153 -13.34 17.83 -2.58
C ALA A 153 -12.52 17.77 -3.89
N SER A 154 -11.74 16.70 -4.14
CA SER A 154 -10.77 16.63 -5.26
C SER A 154 -11.06 15.53 -6.29
N MET A 155 -12.21 14.85 -6.17
CA MET A 155 -12.64 13.78 -7.07
C MET A 155 -12.58 14.20 -8.56
N GLY A 156 -13.10 15.38 -8.89
CA GLY A 156 -13.13 15.88 -10.27
C GLY A 156 -11.73 16.07 -10.87
N LEU A 157 -10.77 16.54 -10.07
CA LEU A 157 -9.41 16.79 -10.55
C LEU A 157 -8.60 15.49 -10.64
N CYS A 158 -8.76 14.58 -9.68
CA CYS A 158 -8.14 13.25 -9.77
C CYS A 158 -8.69 12.42 -10.94
N CYS A 159 -9.98 12.52 -11.24
CA CYS A 159 -10.55 11.92 -12.46
C CYS A 159 -9.95 12.52 -13.74
N GLN A 160 -9.74 13.83 -13.79
CA GLN A 160 -9.03 14.48 -14.90
C GLN A 160 -7.57 13.98 -15.00
N LEU A 161 -6.89 13.84 -13.86
CA LEU A 161 -5.52 13.30 -13.82
C LEU A 161 -5.46 11.88 -14.34
N MET A 162 -6.41 11.01 -13.95
CA MET A 162 -6.49 9.63 -14.44
C MET A 162 -6.87 9.54 -15.93
N ALA A 163 -7.66 10.49 -16.44
CA ALA A 163 -8.08 10.50 -17.85
C ALA A 163 -6.92 10.79 -18.79
N ILE A 164 -6.01 11.69 -18.42
CA ILE A 164 -4.85 12.07 -19.24
C ILE A 164 -3.87 10.90 -19.38
N THR A 165 -3.81 10.03 -18.38
CA THR A 165 -2.78 8.99 -18.31
C THR A 165 -3.18 7.70 -19.05
N GLY A 166 -4.47 7.52 -19.40
CA GLY A 166 -4.93 6.55 -20.41
C GLY A 166 -4.86 5.06 -20.04
N HIS A 167 -4.67 4.71 -18.77
CA HIS A 167 -4.45 3.32 -18.35
C HIS A 167 -5.73 2.50 -18.15
N PRO A 168 -5.64 1.16 -18.27
CA PRO A 168 -6.69 0.22 -17.94
C PRO A 168 -7.49 0.48 -16.66
N ALA A 169 -6.83 0.91 -15.58
CA ALA A 169 -7.48 1.19 -14.29
C ALA A 169 -8.46 2.37 -14.37
N HIS A 170 -8.16 3.40 -15.16
CA HIS A 170 -9.09 4.50 -15.40
C HIS A 170 -10.33 4.00 -16.16
N MET A 171 -10.10 3.19 -17.20
CA MET A 171 -11.19 2.56 -17.96
C MET A 171 -12.00 1.60 -17.08
N PHE A 172 -11.35 0.85 -16.20
CA PHE A 172 -12.01 -0.05 -15.26
C PHE A 172 -13.02 0.71 -14.39
N LEU A 173 -12.63 1.84 -13.80
CA LEU A 173 -13.53 2.64 -12.97
C LEU A 173 -14.59 3.37 -13.80
N LEU A 174 -14.23 3.91 -14.96
CA LEU A 174 -15.16 4.64 -15.83
C LEU A 174 -16.28 3.75 -16.37
N TYR A 175 -15.97 2.49 -16.66
CA TYR A 175 -16.91 1.50 -17.18
C TYR A 175 -17.31 0.46 -16.14
N LEU A 176 -17.14 0.75 -14.84
CA LEU A 176 -17.63 -0.13 -13.79
C LEU A 176 -19.17 -0.17 -13.85
N PRO A 177 -19.79 -1.34 -14.08
CA PRO A 177 -21.25 -1.44 -14.12
C PRO A 177 -21.85 -1.37 -12.72
N ASP A 178 -23.09 -0.91 -12.62
CA ASP A 178 -23.88 -1.03 -11.39
C ASP A 178 -24.09 -2.51 -11.05
N ALA A 179 -24.00 -2.87 -9.76
CA ALA A 179 -24.18 -4.24 -9.33
C ALA A 179 -25.59 -4.79 -9.65
N GLU A 180 -25.66 -5.79 -10.52
CA GLU A 180 -26.87 -6.59 -10.72
C GLU A 180 -27.11 -7.56 -9.54
N PRO A 181 -28.32 -8.11 -9.36
CA PRO A 181 -28.57 -9.16 -8.37
C PRO A 181 -27.59 -10.33 -8.55
N GLY A 182 -26.78 -10.57 -7.53
CA GLY A 182 -25.73 -11.58 -7.56
C GLY A 182 -24.36 -11.07 -7.98
N GLY A 183 -24.24 -9.91 -8.64
CA GLY A 183 -22.98 -9.18 -8.87
C GLY A 183 -22.07 -9.72 -9.98
N GLU A 184 -22.57 -10.59 -10.87
CA GLU A 184 -21.70 -11.29 -11.83
C GLU A 184 -21.10 -10.36 -12.90
N ASN A 185 -21.84 -9.33 -13.30
CA ASN A 185 -21.35 -8.29 -14.21
C ASN A 185 -20.12 -7.55 -13.64
N VAL A 186 -20.14 -7.18 -12.35
CA VAL A 186 -19.01 -6.56 -11.65
C VAL A 186 -17.85 -7.57 -11.52
N ARG A 187 -18.14 -8.83 -11.21
CA ARG A 187 -17.08 -9.86 -11.11
C ARG A 187 -16.41 -10.14 -12.44
N ASP A 188 -17.17 -10.21 -13.54
CA ASP A 188 -16.66 -10.37 -14.89
C ASP A 188 -15.72 -9.23 -15.26
N HIS A 189 -16.15 -7.99 -14.99
CA HIS A 189 -15.36 -6.79 -15.21
C HIS A 189 -14.06 -6.78 -14.41
N ALA A 190 -14.12 -7.16 -13.12
CA ALA A 190 -12.95 -7.27 -12.25
C ALA A 190 -11.99 -8.38 -12.71
N ARG A 191 -12.51 -9.54 -13.17
CA ARG A 191 -11.70 -10.64 -13.71
C ARG A 191 -10.98 -10.20 -14.98
N TYR A 192 -11.68 -9.55 -15.90
CA TYR A 192 -11.10 -9.01 -17.12
C TYR A 192 -9.97 -8.02 -16.83
N PHE A 193 -10.19 -7.09 -15.89
CA PHE A 193 -9.18 -6.11 -15.49
C PHE A 193 -7.91 -6.77 -14.91
N LEU A 194 -8.05 -7.75 -14.01
CA LEU A 194 -6.91 -8.49 -13.46
C LEU A 194 -6.17 -9.32 -14.53
N ASP A 195 -6.90 -9.87 -15.49
CA ASP A 195 -6.33 -10.65 -16.59
C ASP A 195 -5.57 -9.74 -17.58
N MET A 196 -6.03 -8.51 -17.82
CA MET A 196 -5.26 -7.52 -18.59
C MET A 196 -3.93 -7.16 -17.91
N MET A 197 -3.89 -7.13 -16.57
CA MET A 197 -2.69 -6.83 -15.79
C MET A 197 -1.86 -8.08 -15.46
N HIS A 198 -2.00 -9.20 -16.18
CA HIS A 198 -1.35 -10.47 -15.85
C HIS A 198 0.18 -10.36 -15.68
N SER A 199 0.85 -9.49 -16.44
CA SER A 199 2.30 -9.25 -16.38
C SER A 199 2.77 -8.49 -15.13
N GLU A 200 1.87 -7.79 -14.44
CA GLU A 200 2.21 -7.00 -13.26
C GLU A 200 2.52 -7.91 -12.07
N ASP A 201 3.46 -7.48 -11.23
CA ASP A 201 3.78 -8.18 -10.00
C ASP A 201 2.61 -8.13 -9.01
N ARG A 202 2.62 -9.06 -8.05
CA ARG A 202 1.53 -9.23 -7.10
C ARG A 202 1.36 -8.03 -6.17
N GLU A 203 2.45 -7.37 -5.78
CA GLU A 203 2.38 -6.23 -4.87
C GLU A 203 1.75 -5.02 -5.57
N SER A 204 2.08 -4.80 -6.84
CA SER A 204 1.44 -3.79 -7.68
C SER A 204 -0.06 -4.07 -7.89
N LYS A 205 -0.43 -5.34 -8.20
CA LYS A 205 -1.84 -5.78 -8.27
C LYS A 205 -2.59 -5.57 -6.96
N ARG A 206 -1.96 -5.90 -5.82
CA ARG A 206 -2.54 -5.68 -4.50
C ARG A 206 -2.77 -4.19 -4.23
N GLY A 207 -1.80 -3.35 -4.56
CA GLY A 207 -1.90 -1.89 -4.37
C GLY A 207 -3.07 -1.28 -5.13
N ILE A 208 -3.23 -1.62 -6.42
CA ILE A 208 -4.34 -1.06 -7.21
C ILE A 208 -5.70 -1.57 -6.74
N MET A 209 -5.82 -2.87 -6.43
CA MET A 209 -7.09 -3.44 -5.97
C MET A 209 -7.49 -2.85 -4.62
N ASP A 210 -6.52 -2.61 -3.74
CA ASP A 210 -6.76 -1.97 -2.44
C ASP A 210 -7.26 -0.54 -2.62
N ALA A 211 -6.65 0.24 -3.50
CA ALA A 211 -7.09 1.60 -3.78
C ALA A 211 -8.49 1.65 -4.43
N VAL A 212 -8.79 0.73 -5.35
CA VAL A 212 -10.11 0.62 -6.01
C VAL A 212 -11.20 0.25 -5.01
N ILE A 213 -10.96 -0.76 -4.16
CA ILE A 213 -11.96 -1.23 -3.19
C ILE A 213 -12.21 -0.14 -2.13
N ASP A 214 -11.16 0.52 -1.63
CA ASP A 214 -11.29 1.65 -0.68
C ASP A 214 -12.10 2.80 -1.29
N PHE A 215 -11.83 3.10 -2.56
CA PHE A 215 -12.53 4.14 -3.31
C PHE A 215 -14.02 3.87 -3.43
N LEU A 216 -14.39 2.67 -3.85
CA LEU A 216 -15.79 2.29 -4.01
C LEU A 216 -16.50 2.25 -2.66
N HIS A 217 -15.85 1.70 -1.64
CA HIS A 217 -16.38 1.67 -0.27
C HIS A 217 -16.70 3.08 0.24
N LYS A 218 -15.74 4.01 0.15
CA LYS A 218 -15.91 5.40 0.61
C LYS A 218 -16.88 6.21 -0.26
N SER A 219 -17.05 5.83 -1.52
CA SER A 219 -18.04 6.42 -2.45
C SER A 219 -19.46 5.88 -2.24
N GLY A 220 -19.66 4.90 -1.35
CA GLY A 220 -20.96 4.29 -1.08
C GLY A 220 -21.33 3.11 -2.00
N LEU A 221 -20.46 2.74 -2.94
CA LEU A 221 -20.60 1.61 -3.87
C LEU A 221 -20.09 0.31 -3.21
N LYS A 222 -20.74 -0.08 -2.11
CA LYS A 222 -20.24 -1.13 -1.21
C LYS A 222 -20.44 -2.54 -1.75
N GLU A 223 -21.48 -2.75 -2.55
CA GLU A 223 -21.70 -4.01 -3.24
C GLU A 223 -20.63 -4.27 -4.28
N GLU A 224 -20.34 -3.27 -5.12
CA GLU A 224 -19.29 -3.32 -6.13
C GLU A 224 -17.92 -3.57 -5.50
N ALA A 225 -17.59 -2.83 -4.42
CA ALA A 225 -16.38 -3.04 -3.63
C ALA A 225 -16.27 -4.50 -3.14
N GLY A 226 -17.39 -5.05 -2.66
CA GLY A 226 -17.49 -6.42 -2.17
C GLY A 226 -17.25 -7.48 -3.25
N PHE A 227 -17.86 -7.32 -4.43
CA PHE A 227 -17.66 -8.25 -5.54
C PHE A 227 -16.24 -8.20 -6.10
N ILE A 228 -15.65 -7.01 -6.18
CA ILE A 228 -14.25 -6.82 -6.58
C ILE A 228 -13.30 -7.48 -5.57
N TRP A 229 -13.58 -7.34 -4.26
CA TRP A 229 -12.83 -8.03 -3.21
C TRP A 229 -12.89 -9.55 -3.37
N GLU A 230 -14.07 -10.13 -3.60
CA GLU A 230 -14.25 -11.57 -3.80
C GLU A 230 -13.39 -12.09 -4.96
N VAL A 231 -13.38 -11.38 -6.09
CA VAL A 231 -12.53 -11.73 -7.25
C VAL A 231 -11.04 -11.61 -6.92
N ALA A 232 -10.64 -10.54 -6.23
CA ALA A 232 -9.24 -10.34 -5.82
C ALA A 232 -8.75 -11.45 -4.89
N ALA A 233 -9.59 -11.89 -3.94
CA ALA A 233 -9.31 -13.00 -3.05
C ALA A 233 -9.17 -14.32 -3.83
N GLN A 234 -10.10 -14.61 -4.76
CA GLN A 234 -10.07 -15.82 -5.60
C GLN A 234 -8.83 -15.87 -6.51
N LYS A 235 -8.42 -14.73 -7.08
CA LYS A 235 -7.21 -14.60 -7.92
C LYS A 235 -5.91 -14.51 -7.11
N ASN A 236 -5.97 -14.72 -5.78
CA ASN A 236 -4.82 -14.71 -4.86
C ASN A 236 -4.02 -13.39 -4.89
N VAL A 237 -4.70 -12.26 -5.08
CA VAL A 237 -4.09 -10.92 -4.99
C VAL A 237 -3.67 -10.61 -3.56
N TYR A 238 -4.48 -11.05 -2.59
CA TYR A 238 -4.21 -10.93 -1.15
C TYR A 238 -3.86 -12.29 -0.55
N PRO A 239 -2.61 -12.76 -0.71
CA PRO A 239 -2.18 -14.00 -0.07
C PRO A 239 -2.35 -13.87 1.44
N ASP A 240 -2.74 -14.96 2.10
CA ASP A 240 -2.84 -15.02 3.55
C ASP A 240 -3.85 -14.06 4.21
N SER A 241 -4.71 -13.39 3.43
CA SER A 241 -5.77 -12.51 3.96
C SER A 241 -6.80 -13.28 4.77
N VAL A 242 -7.08 -14.52 4.37
CA VAL A 242 -7.86 -15.48 5.14
C VAL A 242 -7.08 -16.79 5.15
N ARG A 243 -6.73 -17.28 6.33
CA ARG A 243 -6.02 -18.55 6.52
C ARG A 243 -6.77 -19.45 7.47
N GLU A 244 -7.00 -20.68 7.01
CA GLU A 244 -7.34 -21.79 7.88
C GLU A 244 -6.05 -22.32 8.53
N LYS A 245 -5.92 -22.18 9.85
CA LYS A 245 -4.79 -22.73 10.62
C LYS A 245 -5.07 -24.16 11.08
N SER A 246 -6.33 -24.46 11.35
CA SER A 246 -6.88 -25.79 11.57
C SER A 246 -8.37 -25.77 11.21
N SER A 247 -9.00 -26.94 11.16
CA SER A 247 -10.43 -27.10 10.85
C SER A 247 -11.37 -26.22 11.69
N SER A 248 -10.95 -25.80 12.89
CA SER A 248 -11.71 -24.93 13.79
C SER A 248 -11.06 -23.57 14.08
N TYR A 249 -9.93 -23.24 13.47
CA TYR A 249 -9.20 -21.99 13.71
C TYR A 249 -8.87 -21.23 12.43
N TRP A 250 -9.44 -20.02 12.32
CA TRP A 250 -9.25 -19.13 11.19
C TRP A 250 -8.56 -17.82 11.60
N LEU A 251 -7.75 -17.31 10.68
CA LEU A 251 -7.04 -16.05 10.80
C LEU A 251 -7.45 -15.13 9.63
N ILE A 252 -8.03 -13.98 9.94
CA ILE A 252 -8.34 -12.92 8.99
C ILE A 252 -7.31 -11.81 9.16
N ASN A 253 -6.62 -11.45 8.08
CA ASN A 253 -5.47 -10.58 8.10
C ASN A 253 -5.72 -9.31 7.28
N LEU A 254 -5.94 -8.19 7.98
CA LEU A 254 -6.36 -6.91 7.40
C LEU A 254 -5.28 -5.82 7.49
N HIS A 255 -4.13 -6.11 8.13
CA HIS A 255 -3.11 -5.09 8.44
C HIS A 255 -2.41 -4.44 7.24
N LEU A 256 -2.49 -5.04 6.04
CA LEU A 256 -1.90 -4.50 4.80
C LEU A 256 -2.96 -3.93 3.86
N MET A 257 -4.17 -3.67 4.38
CA MET A 257 -5.28 -3.10 3.63
C MET A 257 -5.53 -1.66 4.05
N SER A 258 -6.05 -0.86 3.14
CA SER A 258 -6.71 0.41 3.45
C SER A 258 -7.97 0.20 4.30
N GLU A 259 -8.50 1.28 4.86
CA GLU A 259 -9.65 1.25 5.76
C GLU A 259 -10.90 0.62 5.13
N GLY A 260 -11.32 1.11 3.96
CA GLY A 260 -12.51 0.63 3.26
C GLY A 260 -12.32 -0.79 2.75
N THR A 261 -11.11 -1.13 2.28
CA THR A 261 -10.78 -2.51 1.89
C THR A 261 -10.84 -3.47 3.07
N ALA A 262 -10.30 -3.09 4.23
CA ALA A 262 -10.36 -3.93 5.43
C ALA A 262 -11.78 -4.18 5.91
N VAL A 263 -12.64 -3.14 5.92
CA VAL A 263 -14.06 -3.26 6.30
C VAL A 263 -14.79 -4.17 5.32
N THR A 264 -14.61 -3.96 4.01
CA THR A 264 -15.21 -4.78 2.95
C THR A 264 -14.74 -6.24 3.03
N ALA A 265 -13.44 -6.45 3.22
CA ALA A 265 -12.86 -7.77 3.35
C ALA A 265 -13.43 -8.53 4.55
N LEU A 266 -13.52 -7.87 5.71
CA LEU A 266 -14.06 -8.49 6.91
C LEU A 266 -15.54 -8.82 6.76
N SER A 267 -16.35 -7.89 6.26
CA SER A 267 -17.80 -8.08 6.12
C SER A 267 -18.13 -9.22 5.15
N ARG A 268 -17.46 -9.26 3.98
CA ARG A 268 -17.61 -10.32 2.99
C ARG A 268 -17.12 -11.66 3.49
N THR A 269 -16.01 -11.69 4.23
CA THR A 269 -15.45 -12.94 4.80
C THR A 269 -16.37 -13.53 5.88
N LEU A 270 -16.92 -12.71 6.78
CA LEU A 270 -17.84 -13.18 7.82
C LEU A 270 -19.18 -13.64 7.23
N ALA A 271 -19.71 -12.92 6.24
CA ALA A 271 -20.90 -13.35 5.50
C ALA A 271 -20.67 -14.68 4.73
N TRP A 272 -19.46 -14.88 4.21
CA TRP A 272 -19.06 -16.15 3.61
C TRP A 272 -18.99 -17.28 4.65
N PHE A 273 -18.39 -17.05 5.83
CA PHE A 273 -18.37 -18.05 6.91
C PHE A 273 -19.78 -18.46 7.35
N HIS A 274 -20.69 -17.50 7.51
CA HIS A 274 -22.09 -17.78 7.82
C HIS A 274 -22.71 -18.74 6.78
N ARG A 275 -22.54 -18.44 5.48
CA ARG A 275 -23.05 -19.29 4.39
C ARG A 275 -22.41 -20.68 4.38
N GLN A 276 -21.10 -20.79 4.57
CA GLN A 276 -20.41 -22.09 4.64
C GLN A 276 -20.90 -22.93 5.81
N MET A 277 -21.12 -22.30 6.97
CA MET A 277 -21.63 -22.99 8.15
C MET A 277 -23.05 -23.53 7.93
N LEU A 278 -23.94 -22.76 7.28
CA LEU A 278 -25.27 -23.25 6.91
C LEU A 278 -25.24 -24.43 5.93
N LEU A 279 -24.27 -24.45 5.01
CA LEU A 279 -24.14 -25.48 3.98
C LEU A 279 -23.45 -26.76 4.49
N MET A 280 -22.39 -26.62 5.27
CA MET A 280 -21.49 -27.71 5.64
C MET A 280 -21.56 -28.09 7.13
N GLY A 281 -22.24 -27.28 7.96
CA GLY A 281 -22.33 -27.50 9.41
C GLY A 281 -21.02 -27.27 10.17
N SER A 282 -19.94 -26.84 9.50
CA SER A 282 -18.66 -26.52 10.12
C SER A 282 -18.68 -25.10 10.66
N CYS A 283 -18.49 -24.95 11.97
CA CYS A 283 -18.33 -23.66 12.62
C CYS A 283 -16.90 -23.51 13.14
N PRO A 284 -16.21 -22.38 12.87
CA PRO A 284 -14.94 -22.12 13.50
C PRO A 284 -15.14 -21.94 15.01
N GLU A 285 -14.33 -22.63 15.80
CA GLU A 285 -14.25 -22.43 17.26
C GLU A 285 -13.45 -21.18 17.61
N ARG A 286 -12.65 -20.67 16.67
CA ARG A 286 -11.84 -19.46 16.85
C ARG A 286 -11.63 -18.70 15.56
N ILE A 287 -11.83 -17.39 15.62
CA ILE A 287 -11.45 -16.43 14.56
C ILE A 287 -10.55 -15.35 15.19
N ASP A 288 -9.34 -15.20 14.63
CA ASP A 288 -8.44 -14.10 14.95
C ASP A 288 -8.48 -13.06 13.81
N ILE A 289 -8.84 -11.81 14.10
CA ILE A 289 -8.88 -10.70 13.15
C ILE A 289 -7.71 -9.75 13.43
N VAL A 290 -6.71 -9.77 12.56
CA VAL A 290 -5.48 -8.97 12.67
C VAL A 290 -5.67 -7.64 11.95
N THR A 291 -5.70 -6.55 12.71
CA THR A 291 -5.89 -5.17 12.21
C THR A 291 -4.64 -4.31 12.30
N GLY A 292 -3.57 -4.84 12.88
CA GLY A 292 -2.33 -4.10 13.05
C GLY A 292 -1.26 -4.90 13.77
N TRP A 293 -0.25 -4.16 14.20
CA TRP A 293 1.01 -4.74 14.61
C TRP A 293 0.92 -5.38 16.01
N GLY A 294 1.33 -6.64 16.12
CA GLY A 294 1.36 -7.36 17.40
C GLY A 294 2.39 -6.81 18.39
N ARG A 295 2.47 -7.44 19.57
CA ARG A 295 3.30 -7.05 20.75
C ARG A 295 4.76 -6.65 20.51
N ARG A 296 5.38 -6.97 19.38
CA ARG A 296 6.79 -6.64 19.08
C ARG A 296 6.96 -5.39 18.22
N SER A 297 5.87 -4.75 17.82
CA SER A 297 5.94 -3.53 17.01
C SER A 297 6.16 -2.30 17.86
N ARG A 298 7.06 -1.44 17.40
CA ARG A 298 7.38 -0.14 18.01
C ARG A 298 6.39 0.95 17.59
N VAL A 299 5.42 0.64 16.73
CA VAL A 299 4.37 1.59 16.30
C VAL A 299 3.27 1.65 17.36
N THR A 300 3.29 2.72 18.16
CA THR A 300 2.28 3.00 19.19
C THR A 300 1.18 3.89 18.63
N GLY A 301 -0.03 3.34 18.43
CA GLY A 301 -1.23 4.07 17.99
C GLY A 301 -2.34 3.12 17.50
N SER A 302 -3.62 3.51 17.57
CA SER A 302 -4.71 2.78 16.92
C SER A 302 -4.76 3.17 15.44
N SER A 303 -4.48 2.22 14.53
CA SER A 303 -4.64 2.46 13.09
C SER A 303 -6.10 2.79 12.75
N LEU A 304 -6.34 3.58 11.70
CA LEU A 304 -7.69 3.83 11.16
C LEU A 304 -8.43 2.52 10.90
N VAL A 305 -7.74 1.55 10.28
CA VAL A 305 -8.22 0.18 10.09
C VAL A 305 -8.72 -0.43 11.40
N ARG A 306 -7.93 -0.38 12.47
CA ARG A 306 -8.35 -0.93 13.77
C ARG A 306 -9.61 -0.24 14.29
N GLN A 307 -9.66 1.09 14.24
CA GLN A 307 -10.81 1.85 14.75
C GLN A 307 -12.09 1.52 13.96
N SER A 308 -12.01 1.41 12.64
CA SER A 308 -13.17 1.13 11.79
C SER A 308 -13.63 -0.32 11.91
N ILE A 309 -12.69 -1.26 12.06
CA ILE A 309 -13.01 -2.65 12.38
C ILE A 309 -13.62 -2.77 13.78
N GLU A 310 -13.09 -2.05 14.78
CA GLU A 310 -13.65 -2.04 16.14
C GLU A 310 -15.09 -1.51 16.14
N LYS A 311 -15.37 -0.41 15.43
CA LYS A 311 -16.72 0.13 15.23
C LYS A 311 -17.64 -0.90 14.57
N LEU A 312 -17.19 -1.57 13.50
CA LEU A 312 -17.97 -2.59 12.80
C LEU A 312 -18.30 -3.77 13.72
N LEU A 313 -17.30 -4.29 14.44
CA LEU A 313 -17.48 -5.41 15.37
C LEU A 313 -18.42 -5.03 16.52
N HIS A 314 -18.34 -3.80 17.04
CA HIS A 314 -19.27 -3.30 18.04
C HIS A 314 -20.70 -3.17 17.51
N LEU A 315 -20.87 -2.65 16.29
CA LEU A 315 -22.17 -2.47 15.64
C LEU A 315 -22.94 -3.79 15.53
N PHE A 316 -22.24 -4.89 15.24
CA PHE A 316 -22.84 -6.23 15.14
C PHE A 316 -22.74 -7.07 16.41
N GLN A 317 -22.29 -6.50 17.53
CA GLN A 317 -22.15 -7.21 18.80
C GLN A 317 -21.27 -8.47 18.68
N PHE A 318 -20.16 -8.38 17.93
CA PHE A 318 -19.24 -9.49 17.80
C PHE A 318 -18.68 -9.91 19.18
N PRO A 319 -18.64 -11.21 19.51
CA PRO A 319 -18.22 -11.70 20.81
C PRO A 319 -16.70 -11.60 20.96
N LEU A 320 -16.23 -10.42 21.37
CA LEU A 320 -14.82 -10.11 21.57
C LEU A 320 -14.29 -10.72 22.87
N PHE A 321 -13.22 -11.49 22.77
CA PHE A 321 -12.36 -11.86 23.88
C PHE A 321 -11.12 -10.99 23.88
N ALA A 322 -10.87 -10.29 24.99
CA ALA A 322 -9.63 -9.54 25.19
C ALA A 322 -8.47 -10.54 25.36
N ALA A 323 -7.75 -10.83 24.28
CA ALA A 323 -6.45 -11.46 24.37
C ALA A 323 -5.52 -10.52 25.15
N ARG A 324 -5.36 -10.75 26.47
CA ARG A 324 -4.58 -9.89 27.38
C ARG A 324 -3.30 -9.44 26.69
N GLY A 325 -3.18 -8.15 26.35
CA GLY A 325 -1.95 -7.55 25.81
C GLY A 325 -1.67 -7.72 24.31
N ASN A 326 -2.60 -8.12 23.43
CA ASN A 326 -2.38 -8.03 21.97
C ASN A 326 -3.25 -6.92 21.34
N THR A 327 -2.69 -5.71 21.26
CA THR A 327 -3.39 -4.50 20.81
C THR A 327 -3.69 -4.45 19.30
N GLY A 328 -3.21 -5.41 18.51
CA GLY A 328 -3.39 -5.47 17.05
C GLY A 328 -4.32 -6.58 16.54
N CYS A 329 -4.99 -7.33 17.43
CA CYS A 329 -5.81 -8.48 17.06
C CYS A 329 -7.10 -8.53 17.87
N PHE A 330 -8.23 -8.78 17.20
CA PHE A 330 -9.51 -9.10 17.83
C PHE A 330 -9.73 -10.61 17.77
N VAL A 331 -10.20 -11.21 18.86
CA VAL A 331 -10.37 -12.67 18.95
C VAL A 331 -11.82 -12.98 19.28
N GLY A 332 -12.46 -13.78 18.44
CA GLY A 332 -13.71 -14.47 18.78
C GLY A 332 -13.41 -15.94 19.04
N CYS A 333 -14.02 -16.53 20.06
CA CYS A 333 -13.85 -17.95 20.33
C CYS A 333 -15.04 -18.60 21.06
N GLY A 334 -15.12 -19.92 20.91
CA GLY A 334 -16.04 -20.79 21.62
C GLY A 334 -17.50 -20.63 21.19
N GLU A 335 -18.38 -21.06 22.07
CA GLU A 335 -19.84 -21.03 21.86
C GLU A 335 -20.39 -19.63 21.52
N PRO A 336 -19.95 -18.51 22.15
CA PRO A 336 -20.44 -17.19 21.77
C PRO A 336 -20.18 -16.85 20.31
N LEU A 337 -19.00 -17.21 19.78
CA LEU A 337 -18.67 -17.01 18.36
C LEU A 337 -19.57 -17.85 17.47
N SER A 338 -19.77 -19.12 17.81
CA SER A 338 -20.64 -20.02 17.04
C SER A 338 -22.07 -19.50 17.00
N GLN A 339 -22.66 -19.19 18.15
CA GLN A 339 -24.01 -18.63 18.23
C GLN A 339 -24.12 -17.31 17.47
N TRP A 340 -23.12 -16.44 17.59
CA TRP A 340 -23.09 -15.18 16.86
C TRP A 340 -23.10 -15.39 15.35
N LEU A 341 -22.25 -16.29 14.84
CA LEU A 341 -22.19 -16.65 13.42
C LEU A 341 -23.49 -17.24 12.91
N HIS A 342 -24.34 -17.85 13.74
CA HIS A 342 -25.65 -18.38 13.32
C HIS A 342 -26.70 -17.29 13.06
N ASN A 343 -26.45 -16.06 13.49
CA ASN A 343 -27.44 -15.01 13.32
C ASN A 343 -27.56 -14.57 11.85
N PRO A 344 -28.79 -14.50 11.29
CA PRO A 344 -29.00 -14.11 9.89
C PRO A 344 -28.51 -12.70 9.53
N TYR A 345 -28.37 -11.80 10.51
CA TYR A 345 -27.84 -10.46 10.26
C TYR A 345 -26.35 -10.47 9.90
N VAL A 346 -25.60 -11.53 10.25
CA VAL A 346 -24.18 -11.69 9.88
C VAL A 346 -24.06 -11.80 8.36
N GLU A 347 -25.02 -12.46 7.70
CA GLU A 347 -25.08 -12.46 6.24
C GLU A 347 -25.16 -11.03 5.72
N ARG A 348 -26.00 -10.17 6.30
CA ARG A 348 -26.22 -8.78 5.84
C ARG A 348 -25.07 -7.82 6.13
N MET A 349 -24.01 -8.25 6.81
CA MET A 349 -22.84 -7.39 7.06
C MET A 349 -22.21 -6.87 5.76
N HIS A 350 -22.34 -7.60 4.65
CA HIS A 350 -21.79 -7.20 3.35
C HIS A 350 -22.46 -5.96 2.73
N LEU A 351 -23.65 -5.57 3.21
CA LEU A 351 -24.41 -4.40 2.73
C LEU A 351 -23.93 -3.07 3.36
N LEU A 352 -22.91 -3.12 4.23
CA LEU A 352 -22.39 -1.99 4.99
C LEU A 352 -21.05 -1.46 4.52
#